data_AF-A0A2V8GW69-F1
#
_entry.id   AF-A0A2V8GW69-F1
#
_cell.length_a   1.000
_cell.length_b   1.000
_cell.length_c   1.000
_cell.angle_alpha   90.00
_cell.angle_beta   90.00
_cell.angle_gamma   90.00
#
_symmetry.space_group_name_H-M   'P 1'
#
loop_
_entity.id
_entity.type
_entity.pdbx_description
1 polymer ?
#
loop_
_entity_poly.entity_id
_entity_poly.type
_entity_poly.pdbx_seq_one_letter_code
_entity_poly.pdbx_strand_id
1 'polypeptide(L)'
;MGKLMASLGAACIFLGLTVLAGARPIPPQSGIAGTASLSGAVDSSTPFKAAQVFIRNTDKRILYMVYTNAGQFRAVTLFPGNYEVKVSTKGQESDVQKLTLKAGDSPKLKLSLHAMAASSQRTVVNALETNTESNSVVNIEQPYDEVYPPGPGRDVAERTCIICHGENFLPGRPGNLATWTARLDRMMGKANWDRPAASYAEGLLNYRASALRFNRQDREDLLAYLVKNFGPDAKPRAVRIDQEMPLDEAKLGKAMYMEYYLPPDPPGQGNHAPEYKDLKAGFVGRRAGQDVRFDHDGNVWLTDRGYPHRLVKLDPRTGVQKDFQLPDPKNGIHEVNIDPTGMIWLPEHSGVQPSSVKRLLAFNPETEKFDQMIPLDPDNVVRNQIKW
;
A
#
# COMPACT_ATOMS: atom_id res chain seq x y z
N MET A 1 -20.97 -80.71 24.13
CA MET A 1 -21.51 -80.55 22.76
C MET A 1 -21.14 -79.14 22.28
N GLY A 2 -20.66 -78.97 21.02
CA GLY A 2 -20.26 -77.68 20.42
C GLY A 2 -18.97 -77.07 21.05
N LYS A 3 -17.81 -76.92 20.41
CA LYS A 3 -17.43 -76.29 19.11
C LYS A 3 -17.93 -74.84 19.01
N LEU A 4 -17.14 -73.83 18.62
CA LEU A 4 -15.77 -73.73 18.07
C LEU A 4 -15.17 -72.37 18.59
N MET A 5 -13.90 -71.96 18.45
CA MET A 5 -12.74 -72.36 17.63
C MET A 5 -11.42 -71.99 18.34
N ALA A 6 -10.26 -72.16 17.69
CA ALA A 6 -8.93 -71.75 18.19
C ALA A 6 -8.23 -70.78 17.21
N SER A 7 -7.32 -69.95 17.72
CA SER A 7 -6.38 -69.15 16.92
C SER A 7 -4.93 -69.60 17.17
N LEU A 8 -4.23 -70.00 16.10
CA LEU A 8 -2.77 -70.09 16.08
C LEU A 8 -2.23 -68.98 15.18
N GLY A 9 -1.14 -68.34 15.61
CA GLY A 9 -0.43 -67.35 14.80
C GLY A 9 0.48 -67.99 13.76
N ALA A 10 0.69 -67.28 12.66
CA ALA A 10 1.75 -67.55 11.69
C ALA A 10 2.49 -66.24 11.39
N ALA A 11 3.83 -66.28 11.41
CA ALA A 11 4.66 -65.13 11.08
C ALA A 11 4.83 -65.01 9.55
N CYS A 12 4.69 -63.80 9.02
CA CYS A 12 4.98 -63.50 7.61
C CYS A 12 6.25 -62.65 7.48
N ILE A 13 7.14 -63.09 6.59
CA ILE A 13 8.40 -62.44 6.27
C ILE A 13 8.12 -61.28 5.29
N PHE A 14 8.57 -60.07 5.61
CA PHE A 14 8.50 -58.94 4.68
C PHE A 14 9.68 -58.96 3.70
N LEU A 15 9.40 -59.32 2.45
CA LEU A 15 10.29 -59.06 1.31
C LEU A 15 10.10 -57.61 0.83
N GLY A 16 11.18 -56.84 0.82
CA GLY A 16 11.14 -55.44 0.38
C GLY A 16 11.07 -55.31 -1.15
N LEU A 17 10.06 -54.61 -1.66
CA LEU A 17 10.09 -54.02 -2.99
C LEU A 17 10.47 -52.55 -2.91
N THR A 18 11.68 -52.22 -3.36
CA THR A 18 12.11 -50.85 -3.64
C THR A 18 11.46 -50.34 -4.93
N VAL A 19 10.27 -49.76 -4.80
CA VAL A 19 9.64 -49.02 -5.90
C VAL A 19 10.40 -47.71 -6.12
N LEU A 20 11.30 -47.70 -7.10
CA LEU A 20 11.90 -46.48 -7.64
C LEU A 20 10.82 -45.65 -8.34
N ALA A 21 10.15 -44.79 -7.57
CA ALA A 21 9.22 -43.80 -8.09
C ALA A 21 10.01 -42.75 -8.90
N GLY A 22 10.17 -43.00 -10.20
CA GLY A 22 10.73 -42.02 -11.13
C GLY A 22 9.93 -40.73 -11.06
N ALA A 23 10.61 -39.63 -10.73
CA ALA A 23 9.98 -38.32 -10.66
C ALA A 23 9.35 -37.99 -12.03
N ARG A 24 8.02 -37.93 -12.08
CA ARG A 24 7.32 -37.47 -13.28
C ARG A 24 7.78 -36.04 -13.57
N PRO A 25 8.23 -35.70 -14.79
CA PRO A 25 8.53 -34.33 -15.13
C PRO A 25 7.26 -33.50 -14.92
N ILE A 26 7.37 -32.45 -14.11
CA ILE A 26 6.32 -31.45 -13.97
C ILE A 26 6.09 -30.87 -15.38
N PRO A 27 4.87 -30.90 -15.93
CA PRO A 27 4.61 -30.32 -17.23
C PRO A 27 5.08 -28.85 -17.23
N PRO A 28 5.75 -28.37 -18.30
CA PRO A 28 6.07 -26.96 -18.39
C PRO A 28 4.76 -26.17 -18.26
N GLN A 29 4.69 -25.32 -17.24
CA GLN A 29 3.49 -24.55 -16.91
C GLN A 29 3.00 -23.80 -18.16
N SER A 30 1.93 -24.31 -18.76
CA SER A 30 1.42 -23.81 -20.03
C SER A 30 1.00 -22.36 -19.85
N GLY A 31 1.65 -21.45 -20.59
CA GLY A 31 1.35 -20.03 -20.53
C GLY A 31 -0.12 -19.76 -20.86
N ILE A 32 -0.70 -18.72 -20.27
CA ILE A 32 -2.08 -18.35 -20.52
C ILE A 32 -2.22 -17.92 -21.99
N ALA A 33 -3.16 -18.53 -22.72
CA ALA A 33 -3.39 -18.23 -24.13
C ALA A 33 -3.66 -16.72 -24.32
N GLY A 34 -3.11 -16.15 -25.40
CA GLY A 34 -3.21 -14.71 -25.65
C GLY A 34 -2.17 -13.84 -24.92
N THR A 35 -1.32 -14.42 -24.05
CA THR A 35 -0.25 -13.69 -23.34
C THR A 35 1.15 -14.04 -23.86
N ALA A 36 2.13 -13.23 -23.47
CA ALA A 36 3.55 -13.39 -23.73
C ALA A 36 4.32 -13.71 -22.43
N SER A 37 5.61 -13.96 -22.56
CA SER A 37 6.55 -14.02 -21.44
C SER A 37 7.84 -13.27 -21.78
N LEU A 38 8.62 -12.94 -20.76
CA LEU A 38 9.89 -12.24 -20.91
C LEU A 38 10.90 -12.89 -19.96
N SER A 39 12.13 -13.04 -20.39
CA SER A 39 13.22 -13.46 -19.52
C SER A 39 14.49 -12.69 -19.87
N GLY A 40 15.52 -12.81 -19.04
CA GLY A 40 16.80 -12.18 -19.37
C GLY A 40 17.83 -12.28 -18.27
N ALA A 41 19.00 -11.73 -18.59
CA ALA A 41 20.13 -11.59 -17.68
C ALA A 41 20.36 -10.11 -17.36
N VAL A 42 20.74 -9.85 -16.11
CA VAL A 42 21.23 -8.57 -15.62
C VAL A 42 22.70 -8.75 -15.26
N ASP A 43 23.56 -7.92 -15.82
CA ASP A 43 24.97 -7.80 -15.39
C ASP A 43 25.26 -6.45 -14.72
N SER A 44 26.36 -6.41 -13.97
CA SER A 44 26.90 -5.21 -13.34
C SER A 44 28.40 -5.38 -13.14
N SER A 45 29.13 -4.26 -13.09
CA SER A 45 30.51 -4.19 -12.63
C SER A 45 30.64 -4.31 -11.10
N THR A 46 29.54 -4.18 -10.35
CA THR A 46 29.53 -4.29 -8.87
C THR A 46 28.52 -5.35 -8.40
N PRO A 47 28.79 -6.08 -7.30
CA PRO A 47 27.86 -7.08 -6.79
C PRO A 47 26.49 -6.47 -6.44
N PHE A 48 25.42 -7.15 -6.84
CA PHE A 48 24.05 -6.87 -6.42
C PHE A 48 23.35 -8.18 -6.05
N LYS A 49 22.19 -8.06 -5.40
CA LYS A 49 21.32 -9.18 -5.02
C LYS A 49 19.89 -8.80 -5.32
N ALA A 50 19.11 -9.70 -5.95
CA ALA A 50 17.69 -9.50 -6.20
C ALA A 50 17.35 -8.08 -6.71
N ALA A 51 17.89 -7.70 -7.88
CA ALA A 51 17.53 -6.44 -8.51
C ALA A 51 16.07 -6.47 -8.99
N GLN A 52 15.39 -5.33 -8.92
CA GLN A 52 14.01 -5.18 -9.38
C GLN A 52 14.00 -4.90 -10.88
N VAL A 53 13.34 -5.76 -11.65
CA VAL A 53 13.15 -5.60 -13.09
C VAL A 53 11.72 -5.11 -13.32
N PHE A 54 11.62 -3.83 -13.65
CA PHE A 54 10.39 -3.12 -13.97
C PHE A 54 10.08 -3.29 -15.46
N ILE A 55 8.92 -3.83 -15.78
CA ILE A 55 8.47 -4.18 -17.13
C ILE A 55 7.12 -3.48 -17.33
N ARG A 56 7.12 -2.28 -17.90
CA ARG A 56 5.94 -1.40 -18.01
C ARG A 56 5.28 -1.56 -19.38
N ASN A 57 4.08 -2.11 -19.44
CA ASN A 57 3.24 -2.06 -20.64
C ASN A 57 2.69 -0.63 -20.78
N THR A 58 3.13 0.09 -21.81
CA THR A 58 2.75 1.50 -22.00
C THR A 58 1.33 1.65 -22.51
N ASP A 59 0.86 0.70 -23.31
CA ASP A 59 -0.44 0.76 -23.99
C ASP A 59 -1.60 0.51 -23.01
N LYS A 60 -1.43 -0.48 -22.11
CA LYS A 60 -2.42 -0.84 -21.08
C LYS A 60 -2.20 -0.14 -19.73
N ARG A 61 -1.09 0.60 -19.57
CA ARG A 61 -0.70 1.25 -18.31
C ARG A 61 -0.60 0.26 -17.14
N ILE A 62 0.06 -0.87 -17.38
CA ILE A 62 0.31 -1.91 -16.37
C ILE A 62 1.81 -2.00 -16.13
N LEU A 63 2.24 -1.90 -14.86
CA LEU A 63 3.60 -2.21 -14.47
C LEU A 63 3.66 -3.63 -13.93
N TYR A 64 4.54 -4.43 -14.50
CA TYR A 64 4.96 -5.71 -13.94
C TYR A 64 6.32 -5.51 -13.26
N MET A 65 6.53 -6.10 -12.09
CA MET A 65 7.83 -6.10 -11.43
C MET A 65 8.19 -7.51 -10.97
N VAL A 66 9.40 -7.95 -11.31
CA VAL A 66 9.98 -9.24 -10.90
C VAL A 66 11.37 -9.01 -10.32
N TYR A 67 11.83 -9.92 -9.46
CA TYR A 67 13.20 -9.88 -8.95
C TYR A 67 14.12 -10.77 -9.79
N THR A 68 15.39 -10.37 -9.90
CA THR A 68 16.43 -11.30 -10.37
C THR A 68 16.68 -12.40 -9.35
N ASN A 69 17.13 -13.56 -9.82
CA ASN A 69 17.75 -14.61 -9.03
C ASN A 69 19.05 -15.04 -9.74
N ALA A 70 20.19 -14.85 -9.07
CA ALA A 70 21.53 -15.03 -9.65
C ALA A 70 21.70 -14.24 -10.97
N GLY A 71 21.21 -13.00 -10.97
CA GLY A 71 21.19 -12.10 -12.13
C GLY A 71 20.20 -12.49 -13.25
N GLN A 72 19.51 -13.62 -13.18
CA GLN A 72 18.50 -14.02 -14.18
C GLN A 72 17.11 -13.58 -13.73
N PHE A 73 16.22 -13.18 -14.65
CA PHE A 73 14.82 -12.89 -14.35
C PHE A 73 13.86 -13.58 -15.32
N ARG A 74 12.62 -13.74 -14.89
CA ARG A 74 11.51 -14.23 -15.71
C ARG A 74 10.20 -13.56 -15.29
N ALA A 75 9.47 -13.05 -16.27
CA ALA A 75 8.08 -12.61 -16.16
C ALA A 75 7.20 -13.44 -17.09
N VAL A 76 5.96 -13.70 -16.70
CA VAL A 76 4.99 -14.54 -17.43
C VAL A 76 3.65 -13.83 -17.50
N THR A 77 2.75 -14.26 -18.39
CA THR A 77 1.39 -13.70 -18.46
C THR A 77 1.41 -12.19 -18.78
N LEU A 78 2.35 -11.76 -19.62
CA LEU A 78 2.45 -10.38 -20.09
C LEU A 78 1.42 -10.15 -21.19
N PHE A 79 0.64 -9.07 -21.10
CA PHE A 79 -0.27 -8.71 -22.18
C PHE A 79 0.49 -8.30 -23.45
N PRO A 80 -0.03 -8.57 -24.66
CA PRO A 80 0.50 -7.98 -25.88
C PRO A 80 0.50 -6.44 -25.80
N GLY A 81 1.49 -5.82 -26.44
CA GLY A 81 1.65 -4.36 -26.48
C GLY A 81 3.12 -3.91 -26.43
N ASN A 82 3.31 -2.60 -26.35
CA ASN A 82 4.62 -1.97 -26.20
C ASN A 82 5.06 -1.93 -24.73
N TYR A 83 6.36 -2.11 -24.52
CA TYR A 83 6.99 -2.24 -23.22
C TYR A 83 8.22 -1.35 -23.08
N GLU A 84 8.36 -0.79 -21.89
CA GLU A 84 9.59 -0.17 -21.39
C GLU A 84 10.11 -1.03 -20.23
N VAL A 85 11.35 -1.50 -20.33
CA VAL A 85 12.00 -2.39 -19.36
C VAL A 85 13.21 -1.70 -18.76
N LYS A 86 13.28 -1.68 -17.43
CA LYS A 86 14.38 -1.10 -16.64
C LYS A 86 14.70 -1.98 -15.45
N VAL A 87 15.97 -2.05 -15.07
CA VAL A 87 16.42 -2.65 -13.81
C VAL A 87 16.79 -1.55 -12.82
N SER A 88 16.53 -1.78 -11.53
CA SER A 88 17.08 -0.97 -10.44
C SER A 88 17.47 -1.83 -9.24
N THR A 89 18.47 -1.39 -8.51
CA THR A 89 18.89 -1.90 -7.20
C THR A 89 19.56 -0.77 -6.41
N LYS A 90 20.05 -1.02 -5.19
CA LYS A 90 20.61 0.03 -4.33
C LYS A 90 21.78 0.73 -5.02
N GLY A 91 21.59 2.02 -5.36
CA GLY A 91 22.60 2.87 -6.00
C GLY A 91 22.89 2.58 -7.48
N GLN A 92 22.14 1.69 -8.12
CA GLN A 92 22.37 1.29 -9.51
C GLN A 92 21.06 1.16 -10.31
N GLU A 93 21.12 1.48 -11.59
CA GLU A 93 20.01 1.35 -12.52
C GLU A 93 20.51 0.94 -13.91
N SER A 94 19.59 0.53 -14.79
CA SER A 94 19.88 0.38 -16.21
C SER A 94 19.22 1.50 -17.03
N ASP A 95 19.73 1.70 -18.24
CA ASP A 95 18.98 2.32 -19.32
C ASP A 95 17.63 1.60 -19.55
N VAL A 96 16.67 2.34 -20.13
CA VAL A 96 15.37 1.78 -20.53
C VAL A 96 15.49 1.09 -21.88
N GLN A 97 15.26 -0.22 -21.92
CA GLN A 97 15.08 -0.96 -23.17
C GLN A 97 13.61 -0.96 -23.58
N LYS A 98 13.34 -0.77 -24.88
CA LYS A 98 11.99 -0.81 -25.44
C LYS A 98 11.79 -2.02 -26.33
N LEU A 99 10.63 -2.66 -26.23
CA LEU A 99 10.24 -3.79 -27.08
C LEU A 99 8.72 -3.84 -27.25
N THR A 100 8.26 -4.56 -28.28
CA THR A 100 6.84 -4.89 -28.47
C THR A 100 6.69 -6.40 -28.31
N LEU A 101 5.70 -6.84 -27.53
CA LEU A 101 5.36 -8.25 -27.35
C LEU A 101 4.02 -8.58 -28.02
N LYS A 102 3.97 -9.71 -28.71
CA LYS A 102 2.77 -10.36 -29.25
C LYS A 102 2.42 -11.58 -28.41
N ALA A 103 1.17 -12.07 -28.53
CA ALA A 103 0.77 -13.31 -27.86
C ALA A 103 1.66 -14.49 -28.32
N GLY A 104 2.16 -15.27 -27.36
CA GLY A 104 3.10 -16.37 -27.60
C GLY A 104 4.59 -15.97 -27.61
N ASP A 105 4.93 -14.68 -27.60
CA ASP A 105 6.33 -14.24 -27.59
C ASP A 105 7.03 -14.63 -26.28
N SER A 106 8.32 -14.95 -26.38
CA SER A 106 9.19 -15.30 -25.25
C SER A 106 10.65 -14.81 -25.43
N PRO A 107 10.90 -13.52 -25.73
CA PRO A 107 12.26 -13.02 -25.95
C PRO A 107 13.13 -13.06 -24.68
N LYS A 108 14.44 -12.97 -24.92
CA LYS A 108 15.48 -12.88 -23.89
C LYS A 108 16.16 -11.53 -23.99
N LEU A 109 16.12 -10.74 -22.92
CA LEU A 109 16.84 -9.47 -22.82
C LEU A 109 18.17 -9.64 -22.10
N LYS A 110 19.07 -8.68 -22.35
CA LYS A 110 20.29 -8.49 -21.59
C LYS A 110 20.33 -7.02 -21.15
N LEU A 111 20.36 -6.80 -19.84
CA LEU A 111 20.36 -5.47 -19.22
C LEU A 111 21.65 -5.31 -18.41
N SER A 112 22.21 -4.11 -18.42
CA SER A 112 23.45 -3.79 -17.69
C SER A 112 23.16 -2.68 -16.70
N LEU A 113 23.56 -2.89 -15.44
CA LEU A 113 23.49 -1.88 -14.39
C LEU A 113 24.71 -0.96 -14.47
N HIS A 114 24.46 0.33 -14.31
CA HIS A 114 25.45 1.37 -14.04
C HIS A 114 25.11 2.07 -12.72
N ALA A 115 26.06 2.81 -12.17
CA ALA A 115 25.80 3.66 -11.00
C ALA A 115 24.72 4.71 -11.35
N MET A 116 23.80 4.96 -10.42
CA MET A 116 22.90 6.10 -10.50
C MET A 116 23.69 7.41 -10.30
N ALA A 117 23.19 8.52 -10.85
CA ALA A 117 23.73 9.84 -10.50
C ALA A 117 23.65 10.04 -8.98
N ALA A 118 24.77 10.41 -8.35
CA ALA A 118 24.89 10.48 -6.91
C ALA A 118 24.01 11.60 -6.31
N SER A 119 22.82 11.23 -5.84
CA SER A 119 22.02 12.09 -4.97
C SER A 119 22.61 12.05 -3.56
N SER A 120 23.17 13.18 -3.10
CA SER A 120 23.51 13.40 -1.69
C SER A 120 22.28 13.59 -0.79
N GLN A 121 21.08 13.56 -1.39
CA GLN A 121 19.79 13.74 -0.76
C GLN A 121 19.06 12.40 -0.71
N ARG A 122 18.77 11.90 0.50
CA ARG A 122 17.83 10.77 0.66
C ARG A 122 16.42 11.33 0.81
N THR A 123 15.53 10.82 -0.02
CA THR A 123 14.09 10.95 0.19
C THR A 123 13.66 10.05 1.35
N VAL A 124 13.23 10.67 2.44
CA VAL A 124 12.59 9.99 3.57
C VAL A 124 11.09 10.00 3.33
N VAL A 125 10.53 8.80 3.17
CA VAL A 125 9.08 8.59 3.15
C VAL A 125 8.62 8.53 4.61
N ASN A 126 7.79 9.48 5.03
CA ASN A 126 7.19 9.47 6.37
C ASN A 126 6.07 8.41 6.40
N ALA A 127 5.89 7.68 7.50
CA ALA A 127 5.02 6.49 7.52
C ALA A 127 3.50 6.79 7.55
N LEU A 128 3.08 8.03 7.30
CA LEU A 128 1.68 8.38 7.16
C LEU A 128 1.29 8.37 5.68
N GLU A 129 0.70 7.25 5.25
CA GLU A 129 0.19 7.01 3.88
C GLU A 129 -0.92 8.00 3.43
N THR A 130 -1.36 8.91 4.32
CA THR A 130 -2.12 10.09 3.95
C THR A 130 -1.24 11.00 3.08
N ASN A 131 -1.41 10.81 1.78
CA ASN A 131 -0.72 11.37 0.62
C ASN A 131 -0.90 12.90 0.48
N THR A 132 -0.71 13.65 1.57
CA THR A 132 -0.94 15.10 1.73
C THR A 132 0.29 15.87 2.19
N GLU A 133 1.35 15.18 2.66
CA GLU A 133 2.62 15.80 3.00
C GLU A 133 3.72 15.36 2.02
N SER A 134 4.54 16.30 1.59
CA SER A 134 5.68 16.05 0.72
C SER A 134 6.68 15.11 1.39
N ASN A 135 7.24 14.21 0.58
CA ASN A 135 8.47 13.48 0.89
C ASN A 135 9.52 14.42 1.50
N SER A 136 10.07 14.06 2.66
CA SER A 136 11.02 14.89 3.38
C SER A 136 12.43 14.57 2.91
N VAL A 137 13.19 15.57 2.47
CA VAL A 137 14.58 15.39 2.05
C VAL A 137 15.51 15.60 3.24
N VAL A 138 16.38 14.62 3.51
CA VAL A 138 17.33 14.64 4.61
C VAL A 138 18.73 14.31 4.12
N ASN A 139 19.71 15.04 4.65
CA ASN A 139 21.13 14.96 4.25
C ASN A 139 22.04 14.51 5.41
N ILE A 140 21.47 14.19 6.57
CA ILE A 140 22.18 13.71 7.76
C ILE A 140 21.55 12.39 8.19
N GLU A 141 22.33 11.31 8.13
CA GLU A 141 21.94 10.00 8.65
C GLU A 141 22.85 9.60 9.82
N GLN A 142 22.24 9.14 10.91
CA GLN A 142 22.92 8.75 12.14
C GLN A 142 22.37 7.43 12.69
N PRO A 143 23.12 6.70 13.53
CA PRO A 143 22.59 5.56 14.29
C PRO A 143 21.32 5.95 15.06
N TYR A 144 20.44 4.98 15.29
CA TYR A 144 19.17 5.23 15.97
C TYR A 144 19.35 5.96 17.33
N ASP A 145 20.32 5.54 18.14
CA ASP A 145 20.60 6.14 19.46
C ASP A 145 21.22 7.54 19.41
N GLU A 146 21.81 7.95 18.28
CA GLU A 146 22.24 9.34 18.06
C GLU A 146 21.07 10.22 17.56
N VAL A 147 20.16 9.65 16.78
CA VAL A 147 18.92 10.35 16.38
C VAL A 147 18.02 10.56 17.59
N TYR A 148 17.82 9.50 18.38
CA TYR A 148 17.05 9.43 19.61
C TYR A 148 17.91 9.05 20.81
N PRO A 149 18.60 10.01 21.46
CA PRO A 149 19.32 9.75 22.71
C PRO A 149 18.43 9.07 23.78
N PRO A 150 18.93 8.15 24.61
CA PRO A 150 18.15 7.51 25.67
C PRO A 150 17.55 8.51 26.67
N GLY A 151 16.34 8.21 27.16
CA GLY A 151 15.62 8.99 28.18
C GLY A 151 14.11 8.76 28.13
N PRO A 152 13.33 9.15 29.17
CA PRO A 152 11.93 8.77 29.29
C PRO A 152 11.05 9.23 28.12
N GLY A 153 11.29 10.43 27.57
CA GLY A 153 10.58 10.90 26.39
C GLY A 153 10.85 10.13 25.09
N ARG A 154 11.94 9.34 25.00
CA ARG A 154 12.17 8.40 23.91
C ARG A 154 11.19 7.22 24.00
N ASP A 155 11.07 6.62 25.18
CA ASP A 155 10.17 5.47 25.43
C ASP A 155 8.71 5.82 25.10
N VAL A 156 8.31 7.07 25.38
CA VAL A 156 7.02 7.63 24.99
C VAL A 156 6.91 7.83 23.48
N ALA A 157 7.93 8.42 22.83
CA ALA A 157 7.95 8.63 21.39
C ALA A 157 7.84 7.31 20.62
N GLU A 158 8.59 6.28 21.02
CA GLU A 158 8.58 4.93 20.43
C GLU A 158 7.21 4.26 20.56
N ARG A 159 6.68 4.20 21.79
CA ARG A 159 5.42 3.52 22.12
C ARG A 159 4.19 4.20 21.52
N THR A 160 4.19 5.53 21.39
CA THR A 160 2.98 6.31 21.08
C THR A 160 3.01 6.99 19.71
N CYS A 161 4.15 7.51 19.28
CA CYS A 161 4.22 8.38 18.10
C CYS A 161 4.83 7.68 16.87
N ILE A 162 5.97 7.02 17.05
CA ILE A 162 6.75 6.40 15.97
C ILE A 162 5.96 5.27 15.30
N ILE A 163 5.14 4.52 16.06
CA ILE A 163 4.27 3.45 15.54
C ILE A 163 3.31 3.90 14.41
N CYS A 164 2.91 5.17 14.37
CA CYS A 164 2.05 5.71 13.31
C CYS A 164 2.77 6.66 12.37
N HIS A 165 3.78 7.39 12.84
CA HIS A 165 4.45 8.42 12.05
C HIS A 165 5.75 7.96 11.37
N GLY A 166 6.32 6.84 11.81
CA GLY A 166 7.65 6.36 11.42
C GLY A 166 8.77 7.05 12.21
N GLU A 167 9.92 6.40 12.25
CA GLU A 167 11.07 6.80 13.07
C GLU A 167 11.71 8.11 12.61
N ASN A 168 11.44 8.57 11.39
CA ASN A 168 12.06 9.79 10.86
C ASN A 168 11.17 11.06 10.97
N PHE A 169 9.90 10.93 11.38
CA PHE A 169 8.97 12.06 11.38
C PHE A 169 9.33 13.16 12.39
N LEU A 170 9.74 12.77 13.60
CA LEU A 170 10.16 13.70 14.66
C LEU A 170 11.50 14.38 14.35
N PRO A 171 12.60 13.66 14.03
CA PRO A 171 13.90 14.26 13.75
C PRO A 171 13.95 15.04 12.45
N GLY A 172 13.04 14.76 11.49
CA GLY A 172 12.87 15.58 10.28
C GLY A 172 12.19 16.93 10.53
N ARG A 173 11.62 17.17 11.72
CA ARG A 173 10.78 18.35 12.02
C ARG A 173 11.18 19.10 13.29
N PRO A 174 12.38 19.69 13.37
CA PRO A 174 12.77 20.62 14.43
C PRO A 174 11.67 21.64 14.80
N GLY A 175 11.64 22.07 16.06
CA GLY A 175 10.63 23.00 16.56
C GLY A 175 10.94 23.56 17.94
N ASN A 176 10.46 24.78 18.21
CA ASN A 176 10.52 25.34 19.56
C ASN A 176 9.42 24.78 20.48
N LEU A 177 9.43 25.16 21.76
CA LEU A 177 8.45 24.71 22.76
C LEU A 177 6.99 24.95 22.33
N ALA A 178 6.68 26.12 21.74
CA ALA A 178 5.32 26.44 21.30
C ALA A 178 4.90 25.57 20.11
N THR A 179 5.80 25.34 19.15
CA THR A 179 5.58 24.44 18.01
C THR A 179 5.35 23.00 18.46
N TRP A 180 6.17 22.45 19.36
CA TRP A 180 5.98 21.09 19.86
C TRP A 180 4.73 20.95 20.73
N THR A 181 4.43 21.95 21.58
CA THR A 181 3.18 22.00 22.35
C THR A 181 1.96 21.94 21.44
N ALA A 182 1.91 22.76 20.39
CA ALA A 182 0.80 22.78 19.44
C ALA A 182 0.65 21.44 18.67
N ARG A 183 1.77 20.77 18.34
CA ARG A 183 1.75 19.45 17.69
C ARG A 183 1.19 18.37 18.63
N LEU A 184 1.65 18.32 19.88
CA LEU A 184 1.14 17.37 20.88
C LEU A 184 -0.33 17.64 21.23
N ASP A 185 -0.71 18.90 21.40
CA ASP A 185 -2.08 19.31 21.69
C ASP A 185 -3.05 18.99 20.53
N ARG A 186 -2.58 18.96 19.27
CA ARG A 186 -3.36 18.47 18.13
C ARG A 186 -3.60 16.96 18.20
N MET A 187 -2.64 16.18 18.70
CA MET A 187 -2.79 14.73 18.83
C MET A 187 -3.65 14.35 20.04
N MET A 188 -3.42 14.96 21.21
CA MET A 188 -4.06 14.55 22.46
C MET A 188 -5.30 15.38 22.83
N GLY A 189 -5.42 16.59 22.28
CA GLY A 189 -6.40 17.60 22.69
C GLY A 189 -5.92 18.36 23.92
N LYS A 190 -5.79 19.68 23.80
CA LYS A 190 -5.24 20.55 24.85
C LYS A 190 -5.99 20.45 26.20
N ALA A 191 -7.32 20.36 26.16
CA ALA A 191 -8.18 20.36 27.35
C ALA A 191 -8.68 18.96 27.75
N ASN A 192 -8.35 17.92 26.98
CA ASN A 192 -8.86 16.55 27.20
C ASN A 192 -8.31 15.89 28.48
N TRP A 193 -7.30 16.52 29.11
CA TRP A 193 -6.74 16.14 30.40
C TRP A 193 -7.64 16.46 31.58
N ASP A 194 -8.47 17.50 31.45
CA ASP A 194 -9.28 18.09 32.52
C ASP A 194 -10.79 17.92 32.29
N ARG A 195 -11.20 17.59 31.06
CA ARG A 195 -12.59 17.30 30.67
C ARG A 195 -12.68 16.29 29.53
N PRO A 196 -13.84 15.64 29.30
CA PRO A 196 -14.10 14.92 28.05
C PRO A 196 -13.94 15.82 26.82
N ALA A 197 -13.52 15.24 25.69
CA ALA A 197 -13.46 15.93 24.40
C ALA A 197 -14.86 16.36 23.93
N ALA A 198 -14.95 17.54 23.32
CA ALA A 198 -16.21 18.11 22.83
C ALA A 198 -16.57 17.66 21.41
N SER A 199 -15.62 17.06 20.67
CA SER A 199 -15.83 16.51 19.33
C SER A 199 -14.78 15.46 18.97
N TYR A 200 -15.04 14.66 17.94
CA TYR A 200 -14.08 13.70 17.38
C TYR A 200 -12.78 14.37 16.87
N ALA A 201 -12.82 15.66 16.52
CA ALA A 201 -11.65 16.42 16.06
C ALA A 201 -10.79 16.97 17.20
N GLU A 202 -11.28 16.97 18.46
CA GLU A 202 -10.51 17.45 19.61
C GLU A 202 -9.56 16.37 20.11
N GLY A 203 -8.35 16.34 19.53
CA GLY A 203 -7.31 15.34 19.80
C GLY A 203 -7.49 14.10 18.93
N LEU A 204 -6.70 13.99 17.85
CA LEU A 204 -6.78 12.87 16.89
C LEU A 204 -6.61 11.48 17.53
N LEU A 205 -5.87 11.40 18.63
CA LEU A 205 -5.68 10.17 19.40
C LEU A 205 -6.66 10.06 20.57
N ASN A 206 -7.54 11.02 20.87
CA ASN A 206 -8.34 10.98 22.11
C ASN A 206 -9.22 9.71 22.25
N TYR A 207 -9.81 9.22 21.15
CA TYR A 207 -10.53 7.94 21.16
C TYR A 207 -9.61 6.70 21.22
N ARG A 208 -8.34 6.84 20.78
CA ARG A 208 -7.31 5.79 20.76
C ARG A 208 -6.35 5.83 21.97
N ALA A 209 -6.40 6.89 22.80
CA ALA A 209 -5.49 7.11 23.93
C ALA A 209 -5.74 6.13 25.09
N SER A 210 -6.95 5.54 25.14
CA SER A 210 -7.25 4.38 25.97
C SER A 210 -6.46 3.13 25.58
N ALA A 211 -6.07 2.98 24.30
CA ALA A 211 -5.21 1.90 23.81
C ALA A 211 -3.72 2.29 23.83
N LEU A 212 -3.41 3.55 23.51
CA LEU A 212 -2.05 4.11 23.52
C LEU A 212 -1.75 4.75 24.89
N ARG A 213 -1.22 3.96 25.83
CA ARG A 213 -0.87 4.40 27.21
C ARG A 213 -0.02 5.69 27.22
N PHE A 214 -0.70 6.82 27.41
CA PHE A 214 -0.12 8.17 27.36
C PHE A 214 -0.80 9.06 28.42
N ASN A 215 -0.08 9.36 29.50
CA ASN A 215 -0.55 10.12 30.66
C ASN A 215 0.10 11.53 30.74
N ARG A 216 -0.19 12.31 31.80
CA ARG A 216 0.36 13.67 31.95
C ARG A 216 1.90 13.68 32.05
N GLN A 217 2.49 12.74 32.77
CA GLN A 217 3.95 12.58 32.86
C GLN A 217 4.54 12.19 31.49
N ASP A 218 3.91 11.26 30.76
CA ASP A 218 4.35 10.91 29.40
C ASP A 218 4.37 12.16 28.50
N ARG A 219 3.39 13.06 28.63
CA ARG A 219 3.35 14.34 27.88
C ARG A 219 4.49 15.29 28.28
N GLU A 220 4.78 15.43 29.56
CA GLU A 220 5.84 16.30 30.08
C GLU A 220 7.23 15.79 29.67
N ASP A 221 7.48 14.50 29.88
CA ASP A 221 8.74 13.83 29.52
C ASP A 221 8.98 13.89 28.00
N LEU A 222 7.95 13.62 27.20
CA LEU A 222 8.02 13.74 25.74
C LEU A 222 8.25 15.19 25.30
N LEU A 223 7.54 16.18 25.84
CA LEU A 223 7.70 17.58 25.42
C LEU A 223 9.10 18.11 25.76
N ALA A 224 9.60 17.83 26.96
CA ALA A 224 10.97 18.18 27.36
C ALA A 224 12.01 17.51 26.45
N TYR A 225 11.81 16.23 26.13
CA TYR A 225 12.66 15.47 25.23
C TYR A 225 12.67 16.01 23.79
N LEU A 226 11.49 16.34 23.24
CA LEU A 226 11.35 16.88 21.88
C LEU A 226 12.03 18.25 21.76
N VAL A 227 11.86 19.14 22.74
CA VAL A 227 12.52 20.46 22.75
C VAL A 227 14.04 20.32 22.91
N LYS A 228 14.52 19.37 23.73
CA LYS A 228 15.95 19.12 23.93
C LYS A 228 16.64 18.56 22.69
N ASN A 229 16.07 17.54 22.05
CA ASN A 229 16.73 16.77 20.99
C ASN A 229 16.35 17.20 19.55
N PHE A 230 15.20 17.88 19.42
CA PHE A 230 14.63 18.40 18.16
C PHE A 230 14.16 19.85 18.34
N GLY A 231 14.91 20.64 19.12
CA GLY A 231 14.75 22.08 19.28
C GLY A 231 14.98 22.88 17.98
N PRO A 232 14.81 24.21 17.98
CA PRO A 232 14.89 25.03 16.75
C PRO A 232 16.27 24.98 16.06
N ASP A 233 17.35 24.79 16.82
CA ASP A 233 18.72 24.71 16.31
C ASP A 233 19.12 23.29 15.85
N ALA A 234 18.27 22.28 16.09
CA ALA A 234 18.52 20.92 15.64
C ALA A 234 18.42 20.84 14.12
N LYS A 235 19.41 20.19 13.47
CA LYS A 235 19.34 19.92 12.03
C LYS A 235 18.41 18.74 11.76
N PRO A 236 17.56 18.80 10.71
CA PRO A 236 16.79 17.64 10.25
C PRO A 236 17.70 16.45 9.96
N ARG A 237 17.38 15.29 10.53
CA ARG A 237 18.18 14.06 10.44
C ARG A 237 17.28 12.82 10.35
N ALA A 238 17.85 11.72 9.89
CA ALA A 238 17.16 10.43 9.72
C ALA A 238 17.95 9.30 10.37
N VAL A 239 17.24 8.24 10.74
CA VAL A 239 17.81 6.97 11.17
C VAL A 239 18.49 6.32 9.96
N ARG A 240 19.77 6.03 10.11
CA ARG A 240 20.55 5.29 9.12
C ARG A 240 20.12 3.82 9.12
N ILE A 241 19.93 3.24 7.94
CA ILE A 241 19.71 1.80 7.81
C ILE A 241 21.09 1.11 7.87
N ASP A 242 21.50 0.73 9.08
CA ASP A 242 22.75 -0.02 9.32
C ASP A 242 22.64 -1.49 8.85
N GLN A 243 21.44 -2.08 8.98
CA GLN A 243 21.15 -3.44 8.51
C GLN A 243 19.92 -3.41 7.59
N GLU A 244 20.14 -3.74 6.32
CA GLU A 244 19.06 -3.93 5.35
C GLU A 244 18.23 -5.18 5.67
N MET A 245 16.94 -5.14 5.36
CA MET A 245 16.07 -6.32 5.43
C MET A 245 16.63 -7.43 4.51
N PRO A 246 16.90 -8.64 5.02
CA PRO A 246 17.58 -9.67 4.24
C PRO A 246 16.68 -10.18 3.10
N LEU A 247 17.10 -9.92 1.85
CA LEU A 247 16.40 -10.40 0.66
C LEU A 247 16.66 -11.91 0.44
N ASP A 248 15.61 -12.72 0.46
CA ASP A 248 15.65 -14.12 0.04
C ASP A 248 15.43 -14.21 -1.47
N GLU A 249 16.54 -14.15 -2.21
CA GLU A 249 16.55 -14.11 -3.68
C GLU A 249 15.92 -15.36 -4.32
N ALA A 250 16.01 -16.53 -3.68
CA ALA A 250 15.42 -17.77 -4.19
C ALA A 250 13.89 -17.82 -4.04
N LYS A 251 13.34 -17.08 -3.07
CA LYS A 251 11.89 -16.83 -2.97
C LYS A 251 11.46 -15.67 -3.87
N LEU A 252 12.18 -14.55 -3.84
CA LEU A 252 11.85 -13.33 -4.60
C LEU A 252 11.86 -13.55 -6.12
N GLY A 253 12.80 -14.35 -6.65
CA GLY A 253 12.84 -14.70 -8.08
C GLY A 253 11.67 -15.57 -8.57
N LYS A 254 10.73 -15.95 -7.69
CA LYS A 254 9.45 -16.58 -8.03
C LYS A 254 8.26 -15.62 -7.95
N ALA A 255 8.47 -14.43 -7.37
CA ALA A 255 7.43 -13.43 -7.18
C ALA A 255 7.31 -12.52 -8.40
N MET A 256 6.08 -12.15 -8.72
CA MET A 256 5.74 -11.22 -9.79
C MET A 256 4.62 -10.32 -9.28
N TYR A 257 4.88 -9.01 -9.29
CA TYR A 257 3.99 -7.97 -8.83
C TYR A 257 3.37 -7.29 -10.05
N MET A 258 2.11 -6.89 -9.93
CA MET A 258 1.35 -6.27 -11.02
C MET A 258 0.59 -5.06 -10.48
N GLU A 259 0.92 -3.89 -11.01
CA GLU A 259 0.23 -2.62 -10.74
C GLU A 259 -0.59 -2.22 -11.96
N TYR A 260 -1.87 -1.98 -11.77
CA TYR A 260 -2.77 -1.43 -12.78
C TYR A 260 -2.96 0.05 -12.47
N TYR A 261 -2.50 0.95 -13.35
CA TYR A 261 -2.71 2.37 -13.14
C TYR A 261 -4.11 2.78 -13.60
N LEU A 262 -4.81 3.56 -12.77
CA LEU A 262 -6.06 4.19 -13.17
C LEU A 262 -5.82 5.08 -14.40
N PRO A 263 -6.71 5.05 -15.42
CA PRO A 263 -6.66 5.97 -16.54
C PRO A 263 -6.76 7.44 -16.06
N PRO A 264 -5.94 8.35 -16.61
CA PRO A 264 -6.11 9.77 -16.36
C PRO A 264 -7.41 10.23 -17.02
N ASP A 265 -8.05 11.23 -16.43
CA ASP A 265 -9.24 11.82 -17.04
C ASP A 265 -8.86 12.68 -18.25
N PRO A 266 -9.74 12.80 -19.27
CA PRO A 266 -9.55 13.75 -20.35
C PRO A 266 -9.48 15.20 -19.82
N PRO A 267 -8.80 16.13 -20.53
CA PRO A 267 -8.83 17.55 -20.20
C PRO A 267 -10.25 18.08 -20.07
N GLY A 268 -10.54 18.79 -18.97
CA GLY A 268 -11.87 19.35 -18.69
C GLY A 268 -12.93 18.34 -18.21
N GLN A 269 -12.57 17.06 -18.02
CA GLN A 269 -13.45 16.02 -17.50
C GLN A 269 -12.91 15.43 -16.19
N GLY A 270 -13.77 14.77 -15.42
CA GLY A 270 -13.37 14.10 -14.18
C GLY A 270 -12.62 15.02 -13.21
N ASN A 271 -11.43 14.61 -12.78
CA ASN A 271 -10.57 15.39 -11.87
C ASN A 271 -9.96 16.66 -12.48
N HIS A 272 -10.15 16.87 -13.79
CA HIS A 272 -9.81 18.10 -14.51
C HIS A 272 -11.04 18.97 -14.82
N ALA A 273 -12.25 18.59 -14.38
CA ALA A 273 -13.46 19.37 -14.62
C ALA A 273 -13.52 20.65 -13.74
N PRO A 274 -13.99 21.80 -14.28
CA PRO A 274 -13.94 23.08 -13.58
C PRO A 274 -14.66 23.12 -12.23
N GLU A 275 -15.70 22.31 -12.00
CA GLU A 275 -16.47 22.33 -10.75
C GLU A 275 -15.76 21.69 -9.54
N TYR A 276 -14.62 21.00 -9.76
CA TYR A 276 -13.79 20.42 -8.70
C TYR A 276 -12.51 21.21 -8.42
N LYS A 277 -12.11 22.13 -9.31
CA LYS A 277 -10.79 22.80 -9.28
C LYS A 277 -10.50 23.56 -7.98
N ASP A 278 -11.53 24.15 -7.36
CA ASP A 278 -11.39 25.03 -6.20
C ASP A 278 -11.62 24.30 -4.86
N LEU A 279 -12.02 23.02 -4.89
CA LEU A 279 -12.31 22.24 -3.67
C LEU A 279 -11.09 22.12 -2.77
N LYS A 280 -11.29 22.32 -1.47
CA LYS A 280 -10.24 22.21 -0.44
C LYS A 280 -10.38 20.89 0.31
N ALA A 281 -10.06 19.81 -0.39
CA ALA A 281 -10.13 18.44 0.11
C ALA A 281 -8.94 17.60 -0.37
N GLY A 282 -8.71 16.44 0.26
CA GLY A 282 -7.71 15.48 -0.19
C GLY A 282 -8.03 14.95 -1.60
N PHE A 283 -6.99 14.59 -2.35
CA PHE A 283 -7.07 13.96 -3.68
C PHE A 283 -7.71 14.79 -4.81
N VAL A 284 -8.08 16.05 -4.59
CA VAL A 284 -8.49 16.98 -5.66
C VAL A 284 -7.39 17.06 -6.74
N GLY A 285 -7.78 17.01 -8.01
CA GLY A 285 -6.86 17.09 -9.16
C GLY A 285 -6.10 15.80 -9.50
N ARG A 286 -6.38 14.66 -8.83
CA ARG A 286 -5.79 13.35 -9.19
C ARG A 286 -6.78 12.19 -8.99
N ARG A 287 -6.56 11.08 -9.71
CA ARG A 287 -7.17 9.78 -9.41
C ARG A 287 -6.50 9.22 -8.15
N ALA A 288 -7.24 8.53 -7.28
CA ALA A 288 -6.72 7.95 -6.04
C ALA A 288 -7.48 6.68 -5.64
N GLY A 289 -7.05 5.55 -6.21
CA GLY A 289 -7.61 4.23 -5.89
C GLY A 289 -7.36 3.82 -4.43
N GLN A 290 -8.39 3.32 -3.74
CA GLN A 290 -8.31 2.82 -2.37
C GLN A 290 -9.31 1.67 -2.13
N ASP A 291 -8.91 0.76 -1.25
CA ASP A 291 -9.59 -0.49 -0.85
C ASP A 291 -9.95 -1.43 -2.00
N VAL A 292 -9.14 -2.47 -2.18
CA VAL A 292 -9.20 -3.37 -3.33
C VAL A 292 -9.85 -4.69 -2.92
N ARG A 293 -10.97 -5.04 -3.58
CA ARG A 293 -11.71 -6.29 -3.38
C ARG A 293 -11.77 -7.09 -4.67
N PHE A 294 -11.84 -8.41 -4.54
CA PHE A 294 -12.20 -9.30 -5.64
C PHE A 294 -13.66 -9.73 -5.47
N ASP A 295 -14.43 -9.76 -6.57
CA ASP A 295 -15.71 -10.46 -6.60
C ASP A 295 -15.53 -11.96 -6.89
N HIS A 296 -16.63 -12.71 -6.93
CA HIS A 296 -16.62 -14.16 -7.14
C HIS A 296 -16.18 -14.57 -8.56
N ASP A 297 -16.29 -13.66 -9.55
CA ASP A 297 -15.81 -13.85 -10.92
C ASP A 297 -14.32 -13.48 -11.10
N GLY A 298 -13.68 -13.00 -10.02
CA GLY A 298 -12.30 -12.52 -10.03
C GLY A 298 -12.12 -11.17 -10.73
N ASN A 299 -13.18 -10.38 -10.90
CA ASN A 299 -13.02 -8.95 -11.20
C ASN A 299 -12.59 -8.23 -9.92
N VAL A 300 -11.87 -7.13 -10.09
CA VAL A 300 -11.39 -6.28 -9.02
C VAL A 300 -12.28 -5.04 -8.92
N TRP A 301 -12.66 -4.68 -7.70
CA TRP A 301 -13.42 -3.48 -7.37
C TRP A 301 -12.66 -2.62 -6.38
N LEU A 302 -12.66 -1.30 -6.60
CA LEU A 302 -12.00 -0.34 -5.72
C LEU A 302 -12.71 1.02 -5.71
N THR A 303 -12.56 1.77 -4.62
CA THR A 303 -12.99 3.17 -4.57
C THR A 303 -11.96 4.06 -5.26
N ASP A 304 -12.41 5.07 -6.00
CA ASP A 304 -11.55 6.18 -6.42
C ASP A 304 -11.95 7.43 -5.65
N ARG A 305 -11.02 7.86 -4.78
CA ARG A 305 -11.16 9.01 -3.89
C ARG A 305 -10.77 10.32 -4.54
N GLY A 306 -10.36 10.32 -5.80
CA GLY A 306 -10.35 11.52 -6.62
C GLY A 306 -11.75 12.11 -6.75
N TYR A 307 -11.84 13.41 -7.06
CA TYR A 307 -13.12 14.05 -7.41
C TYR A 307 -13.29 14.05 -8.94
N PRO A 308 -14.46 13.76 -9.51
CA PRO A 308 -15.63 13.16 -8.87
C PRO A 308 -15.34 11.74 -8.38
N HIS A 309 -15.89 11.39 -7.21
CA HIS A 309 -15.74 10.06 -6.62
C HIS A 309 -16.38 8.97 -7.50
N ARG A 310 -15.72 7.81 -7.59
CA ARG A 310 -16.17 6.67 -8.42
C ARG A 310 -15.97 5.34 -7.71
N LEU A 311 -16.79 4.36 -8.07
CA LEU A 311 -16.45 2.95 -7.99
C LEU A 311 -15.74 2.56 -9.30
N VAL A 312 -14.66 1.80 -9.23
CA VAL A 312 -13.93 1.31 -10.42
C VAL A 312 -13.98 -0.21 -10.45
N LYS A 313 -14.45 -0.78 -11.58
CA LYS A 313 -14.29 -2.20 -11.92
C LYS A 313 -13.05 -2.37 -12.79
N LEU A 314 -12.20 -3.32 -12.44
CA LEU A 314 -11.06 -3.78 -13.24
C LEU A 314 -11.25 -5.27 -13.54
N ASP A 315 -11.16 -5.64 -14.81
CA ASP A 315 -10.95 -7.03 -15.21
C ASP A 315 -9.42 -7.29 -15.28
N PRO A 316 -8.82 -8.01 -14.31
CA PRO A 316 -7.38 -8.28 -14.33
C PRO A 316 -6.97 -9.26 -15.43
N ARG A 317 -7.90 -10.00 -16.04
CA ARG A 317 -7.64 -10.95 -17.13
C ARG A 317 -7.48 -10.25 -18.48
N THR A 318 -7.93 -9.00 -18.60
CA THR A 318 -7.86 -8.19 -19.84
C THR A 318 -7.20 -6.82 -19.66
N GLY A 319 -7.12 -6.33 -18.42
CA GLY A 319 -6.69 -4.98 -18.07
C GLY A 319 -7.74 -3.89 -18.35
N VAL A 320 -8.97 -4.26 -18.70
CA VAL A 320 -10.06 -3.30 -18.95
C VAL A 320 -10.56 -2.74 -17.62
N GLN A 321 -10.69 -1.42 -17.55
CA GLN A 321 -11.22 -0.70 -16.40
C GLN A 321 -12.49 0.06 -16.79
N LYS A 322 -13.45 0.14 -15.87
CA LYS A 322 -14.69 0.88 -16.02
C LYS A 322 -15.00 1.67 -14.76
N ASP A 323 -15.18 2.96 -14.94
CA ASP A 323 -15.53 3.91 -13.87
C ASP A 323 -17.06 4.06 -13.76
N PHE A 324 -17.57 4.02 -12.54
CA PHE A 324 -18.95 4.33 -12.19
C PHE A 324 -18.95 5.54 -11.25
N GLN A 325 -19.32 6.72 -11.75
CA GLN A 325 -19.41 7.92 -10.93
C GLN A 325 -20.51 7.75 -9.87
N LEU A 326 -20.22 8.17 -8.64
CA LEU A 326 -21.19 8.10 -7.55
C LEU A 326 -22.39 9.05 -7.78
N PRO A 327 -23.57 8.73 -7.21
CA PRO A 327 -24.75 9.60 -7.27
C PRO A 327 -24.50 10.98 -6.67
N ASP A 328 -23.73 11.04 -5.57
CA ASP A 328 -23.15 12.28 -5.05
C ASP A 328 -21.62 12.23 -5.19
N PRO A 329 -21.04 12.83 -6.25
CA PRO A 329 -19.61 12.78 -6.52
C PRO A 329 -18.74 13.58 -5.55
N LYS A 330 -19.35 14.24 -4.54
CA LYS A 330 -18.66 15.05 -3.52
C LYS A 330 -18.80 14.49 -2.09
N ASN A 331 -19.61 13.45 -1.89
CA ASN A 331 -19.61 12.64 -0.68
C ASN A 331 -18.44 11.67 -0.71
N GLY A 332 -17.52 11.77 0.26
CA GLY A 332 -16.31 10.97 0.30
C GLY A 332 -16.61 9.47 0.37
N ILE A 333 -15.72 8.65 -0.19
CA ILE A 333 -15.73 7.18 -0.01
C ILE A 333 -14.36 6.71 0.45
N HIS A 334 -14.29 5.46 0.90
CA HIS A 334 -13.06 4.86 1.41
C HIS A 334 -13.00 3.33 1.25
N GLU A 335 -14.13 2.63 1.47
CA GLU A 335 -14.20 1.18 1.55
C GLU A 335 -15.07 0.61 0.45
N VAL A 336 -14.72 -0.59 -0.02
CA VAL A 336 -15.59 -1.45 -0.82
C VAL A 336 -15.87 -2.72 -0.02
N ASN A 337 -17.15 -3.03 0.17
CA ASN A 337 -17.57 -4.31 0.74
C ASN A 337 -18.41 -5.04 -0.31
N ILE A 338 -18.23 -6.35 -0.45
CA ILE A 338 -19.02 -7.19 -1.37
C ILE A 338 -19.71 -8.24 -0.50
N ASP A 339 -21.04 -8.29 -0.56
CA ASP A 339 -21.80 -9.26 0.23
C ASP A 339 -21.89 -10.65 -0.46
N PRO A 340 -22.40 -11.69 0.22
CA PRO A 340 -22.49 -13.03 -0.37
C PRO A 340 -23.40 -13.16 -1.61
N THR A 341 -24.22 -12.17 -1.91
CA THR A 341 -25.04 -12.11 -3.14
C THR A 341 -24.30 -11.45 -4.31
N GLY A 342 -23.14 -10.83 -4.05
CA GLY A 342 -22.38 -10.06 -5.04
C GLY A 342 -22.73 -8.57 -5.06
N MET A 343 -23.69 -8.11 -4.27
CA MET A 343 -24.00 -6.68 -4.16
C MET A 343 -22.83 -5.93 -3.53
N ILE A 344 -22.50 -4.76 -4.10
CA ILE A 344 -21.36 -3.95 -3.69
C ILE A 344 -21.83 -2.80 -2.83
N TRP A 345 -21.33 -2.75 -1.59
CA TRP A 345 -21.73 -1.82 -0.57
C TRP A 345 -20.63 -0.78 -0.31
N LEU A 346 -21.00 0.49 -0.45
CA LEU A 346 -20.11 1.64 -0.34
C LEU A 346 -20.63 2.60 0.74
N PRO A 347 -20.01 2.65 1.94
CA PRO A 347 -20.34 3.66 2.93
C PRO A 347 -19.75 5.01 2.51
N GLU A 348 -20.61 6.00 2.29
CA GLU A 348 -20.18 7.39 2.16
C GLU A 348 -19.67 7.91 3.52
N HIS A 349 -18.58 8.67 3.50
CA HIS A 349 -17.82 9.21 4.63
C HIS A 349 -17.45 10.69 4.33
N SER A 350 -16.56 11.28 5.12
CA SER A 350 -16.28 12.72 5.12
C SER A 350 -15.82 13.23 3.76
N GLY A 351 -16.68 14.07 3.16
CA GLY A 351 -16.43 14.81 1.93
C GLY A 351 -16.31 16.31 2.19
N VAL A 352 -16.37 17.12 1.13
CA VAL A 352 -16.21 18.59 1.26
C VAL A 352 -17.38 19.26 2.01
N GLN A 353 -18.51 18.57 2.17
CA GLN A 353 -19.68 19.05 2.91
C GLN A 353 -19.98 18.13 4.11
N PRO A 354 -19.67 18.57 5.35
CA PRO A 354 -20.07 17.86 6.57
C PRO A 354 -21.59 17.77 6.74
N SER A 355 -22.34 18.71 6.15
CA SER A 355 -23.79 18.84 6.26
C SER A 355 -24.61 18.07 5.22
N SER A 356 -23.98 17.42 4.23
CA SER A 356 -24.73 16.54 3.32
C SER A 356 -24.98 15.18 3.95
N VAL A 357 -26.22 14.69 3.79
CA VAL A 357 -26.63 13.32 4.16
C VAL A 357 -25.67 12.33 3.51
N LYS A 358 -24.98 11.51 4.32
CA LYS A 358 -24.22 10.37 3.83
C LYS A 358 -25.11 9.13 3.80
N ARG A 359 -24.79 8.26 2.87
CA ARG A 359 -25.59 7.10 2.51
C ARG A 359 -24.72 5.85 2.49
N LEU A 360 -25.31 4.72 2.82
CA LEU A 360 -24.82 3.43 2.38
C LEU A 360 -25.37 3.20 0.96
N LEU A 361 -24.49 3.20 -0.03
CA LEU A 361 -24.86 2.95 -1.43
C LEU A 361 -24.78 1.44 -1.71
N ALA A 362 -25.79 0.90 -2.38
CA ALA A 362 -25.79 -0.45 -2.92
C ALA A 362 -25.61 -0.37 -4.44
N PHE A 363 -24.50 -0.89 -4.97
CA PHE A 363 -24.22 -0.98 -6.38
C PHE A 363 -24.33 -2.43 -6.87
N ASN A 364 -25.21 -2.64 -7.84
CA ASN A 364 -25.50 -3.93 -8.44
C ASN A 364 -24.56 -4.15 -9.65
N PRO A 365 -23.66 -5.14 -9.60
CA PRO A 365 -22.67 -5.36 -10.67
C PRO A 365 -23.25 -6.00 -11.94
N GLU A 366 -24.47 -6.56 -11.90
CA GLU A 366 -25.17 -7.12 -13.06
C GLU A 366 -25.89 -6.03 -13.86
N THR A 367 -26.60 -5.12 -13.18
CA THR A 367 -27.33 -4.01 -13.79
C THR A 367 -26.46 -2.76 -13.99
N GLU A 368 -25.28 -2.73 -13.36
CA GLU A 368 -24.33 -1.63 -13.30
C GLU A 368 -24.91 -0.32 -12.74
N LYS A 369 -25.79 -0.43 -11.73
CA LYS A 369 -26.53 0.70 -11.15
C LYS A 369 -26.44 0.75 -9.63
N PHE A 370 -26.60 1.95 -9.09
CA PHE A 370 -26.83 2.18 -7.68
C PHE A 370 -28.32 1.93 -7.37
N ASP A 371 -28.68 0.70 -7.02
CA ASP A 371 -30.05 0.27 -6.77
C ASP A 371 -30.62 0.84 -5.45
N GLN A 372 -29.76 1.15 -4.47
CA GLN A 372 -30.18 1.73 -3.18
C GLN A 372 -29.20 2.81 -2.68
N MET A 373 -29.74 3.78 -1.95
CA MET A 373 -28.99 4.89 -1.35
C MET A 373 -29.56 5.18 0.05
N ILE A 374 -29.19 4.37 1.03
CA ILE A 374 -29.80 4.35 2.38
C ILE A 374 -29.15 5.45 3.25
N PRO A 375 -29.86 6.48 3.74
CA PRO A 375 -29.30 7.46 4.66
C PRO A 375 -28.73 6.80 5.92
N LEU A 376 -27.53 7.18 6.34
CA LEU A 376 -26.86 6.60 7.52
C LEU A 376 -27.43 7.09 8.86
N ASP A 377 -28.08 8.25 8.89
CA ASP A 377 -28.81 8.79 10.04
C ASP A 377 -29.98 9.68 9.53
N PRO A 378 -31.08 9.07 9.05
CA PRO A 378 -32.20 9.80 8.44
C PRO A 378 -32.91 10.73 9.42
N ASP A 379 -33.06 10.29 10.68
CA ASP A 379 -33.76 11.00 11.74
C ASP A 379 -32.84 11.96 12.52
N ASN A 380 -31.59 12.11 12.08
CA ASN A 380 -30.58 13.01 12.64
C ASN A 380 -30.26 12.72 14.14
N VAL A 381 -30.47 11.49 14.62
CA VAL A 381 -30.39 11.10 16.04
C VAL A 381 -28.96 10.97 16.56
N VAL A 382 -27.96 10.80 15.69
CA VAL A 382 -26.54 10.77 16.10
C VAL A 382 -26.14 12.18 16.57
N ARG A 383 -25.86 12.34 17.86
CA ARG A 383 -25.56 13.64 18.49
C ARG A 383 -24.09 14.06 18.33
N ASN A 384 -23.61 14.09 17.08
CA ASN A 384 -22.29 14.62 16.73
C ASN A 384 -22.44 15.74 15.69
N GLN A 385 -21.72 16.85 15.87
CA GLN A 385 -21.72 17.98 14.95
C GLN A 385 -20.98 17.69 13.63
N ILE A 386 -20.01 16.77 13.67
CA ILE A 386 -19.37 16.20 12.49
C ILE A 386 -19.76 14.73 12.45
N LYS A 387 -20.80 14.43 11.69
CA LYS A 387 -21.12 13.05 11.33
C LYS A 387 -20.14 12.64 10.22
N TRP A 388 -19.82 11.34 10.17
CA TRP A 388 -19.14 10.65 9.05
C TRP A 388 -18.02 11.46 8.39
#